data_AF-A0A7V3WKK6-F1
#
_entry.id   AF-A0A7V3WKK6-F1
#
_cell.length_a   1.000
_cell.length_b   1.000
_cell.length_c   1.000
_cell.angle_alpha   90.00
_cell.angle_beta   90.00
_cell.angle_gamma   90.00
#
_symmetry.space_group_name_H-M   'P 1'
#
loop_
_entity.id
_entity.type
_entity.pdbx_description
1 polymer ?
#
loop_
_entity_poly.entity_id
_entity_poly.type
_entity_poly.pdbx_seq_one_letter_code
_entity_poly.pdbx_strand_id
1 'polypeptide(L)'
;MFNKYVEDFILKFREEEKEKFNEDFSGFYEKFQSYHKGYANVAYPPAIFTGTFVEQLKEDAEFLLNMVFSIPGRIFNNDYEAMIKYQGYKPEDAEYLYKHCTPKLLSQAKLLARPDFLPTPDGLKVIEMNVASAIGGIGIADRHGEVFFRTNLARAMEKEGINISFIPIAKNWADFLYKHSGNISHKTNPVVMMALLSEEELDVDNFNSFITYEVLHFLRMNGFKVMTATIDKFDFRHDGVYYKNTKIDIMLTSFIFMEARDAGVLDICDRLLEHHEKGNIAFYGGATSTIFDNKVNLAILSSDEFSEYFSPAEKEKIHKLVPKTVKLTSKNIDEIVAGKEGLVLKNCISFGGQDVIIGKNCS
;
A
#
# COMPACT_ATOMS: atom_id res chain seq x y z
N MET A 1 -12.11 11.67 16.13
CA MET A 1 -10.86 11.26 15.46
C MET A 1 -9.67 11.65 16.31
N PHE A 2 -9.45 12.95 16.47
CA PHE A 2 -8.51 13.51 17.44
C PHE A 2 -9.16 13.61 18.82
N ASN A 3 -8.33 13.61 19.86
CA ASN A 3 -8.77 13.86 21.22
C ASN A 3 -8.53 15.34 21.54
N LYS A 4 -9.61 16.10 21.75
CA LYS A 4 -9.53 17.53 22.04
C LYS A 4 -8.64 17.84 23.25
N TYR A 5 -8.66 16.99 24.28
CA TYR A 5 -7.78 17.16 25.43
C TYR A 5 -6.29 17.05 25.04
N VAL A 6 -5.96 16.14 24.12
CA VAL A 6 -4.59 15.97 23.61
C VAL A 6 -4.18 17.17 22.75
N GLU A 7 -5.08 17.68 21.91
CA GLU A 7 -4.84 18.89 21.11
C GLU A 7 -4.61 20.11 22.00
N ASP A 8 -5.50 20.34 22.97
CA ASP A 8 -5.41 21.43 23.95
C ASP A 8 -4.11 21.31 24.77
N PHE A 9 -3.70 20.09 25.15
CA PHE A 9 -2.42 19.84 25.82
C PHE A 9 -1.22 20.22 24.96
N ILE A 10 -1.20 19.83 23.68
CA ILE A 10 -0.11 20.16 22.75
C ILE A 10 -0.01 21.69 22.58
N LEU A 11 -1.16 22.36 22.41
CA LEU A 11 -1.21 23.83 22.29
C LEU A 11 -0.68 24.50 23.56
N LYS A 12 -1.14 24.05 24.74
CA LYS A 12 -0.67 24.55 26.02
C LYS A 12 0.83 24.33 26.20
N PHE A 13 1.35 23.14 25.91
CA PHE A 13 2.78 22.84 26.00
C PHE A 13 3.59 23.74 25.05
N ARG A 14 3.11 23.97 23.83
CA ARG A 14 3.77 24.88 22.88
C ARG A 14 3.84 26.32 23.39
N GLU A 15 2.82 26.78 24.12
CA GLU A 15 2.76 28.14 24.66
C GLU A 15 3.58 28.30 25.94
N GLU A 16 3.44 27.37 26.89
CA GLU A 16 4.04 27.44 28.22
C GLU A 16 5.50 26.94 28.25
N GLU A 17 5.84 25.98 27.39
CA GLU A 17 7.16 25.32 27.33
C GLU A 17 7.83 25.58 25.97
N LYS A 18 7.69 26.81 25.47
CA LYS A 18 8.09 27.23 24.11
C LYS A 18 9.53 26.87 23.74
N GLU A 19 10.49 27.02 24.68
CA GLU A 19 11.90 26.67 24.45
C GLU A 19 12.05 25.17 24.18
N LYS A 20 11.48 24.33 25.05
CA LYS A 20 11.51 22.86 24.90
C LYS A 20 10.79 22.41 23.62
N PHE A 21 9.68 23.05 23.26
CA PHE A 21 8.97 22.74 22.02
C PHE A 21 9.81 23.08 20.78
N ASN A 22 10.53 24.21 20.78
CA ASN A 22 11.41 24.58 19.67
C ASN A 22 12.65 23.67 19.59
N GLU A 23 13.20 23.25 20.73
CA GLU A 23 14.25 22.23 20.79
C GLU A 23 13.77 20.91 20.20
N ASP A 24 12.59 20.45 20.61
CA ASP A 24 11.99 19.22 20.07
C ASP A 24 11.76 19.34 18.57
N PHE A 25 11.18 20.45 18.09
CA PHE A 25 10.92 20.67 16.67
C PHE A 25 12.22 20.52 15.86
N SER A 26 13.24 21.31 16.16
CA SER A 26 14.52 21.28 15.43
C SER A 26 15.20 19.91 15.54
N GLY A 27 15.30 19.36 16.75
CA GLY A 27 15.94 18.06 17.00
C GLY A 27 15.21 16.89 16.32
N PHE A 28 13.88 16.96 16.22
CA PHE A 28 13.07 15.97 15.51
C PHE A 28 13.40 15.94 14.01
N TYR A 29 13.40 17.09 13.35
CA TYR A 29 13.75 17.19 11.92
C TYR A 29 15.21 16.81 11.65
N GLU A 30 16.16 17.31 12.46
CA GLU A 30 17.57 16.95 12.34
C GLU A 30 17.77 15.44 12.46
N LYS A 31 17.10 14.81 13.43
CA LYS A 31 17.19 13.37 13.62
C LYS A 31 16.62 12.61 12.43
N PHE A 32 15.48 13.06 11.88
CA PHE A 32 14.86 12.45 10.72
C PHE A 32 15.72 12.56 9.45
N GLN A 33 16.23 13.76 9.17
CA GLN A 33 17.12 14.02 8.04
C GLN A 33 18.45 13.27 8.15
N SER A 34 18.91 12.96 9.38
CA SER A 34 20.11 12.14 9.60
C SER A 34 19.98 10.70 9.08
N TYR A 35 18.76 10.18 8.93
CA TYR A 35 18.54 8.84 8.38
C TYR A 35 18.51 8.84 6.85
N HIS A 36 17.75 9.77 6.26
CA HIS A 36 17.65 9.94 4.81
C HIS A 36 17.12 11.34 4.49
N LYS A 37 17.65 11.99 3.46
CA LYS A 37 17.19 13.33 3.07
C LYS A 37 15.72 13.38 2.59
N GLY A 38 15.18 12.22 2.18
CA GLY A 38 13.77 12.05 1.81
C GLY A 38 12.77 12.37 2.94
N TYR A 39 13.25 12.47 4.18
CA TYR A 39 12.44 12.89 5.33
C TYR A 39 12.27 14.40 5.51
N ALA A 40 12.61 15.21 4.51
CA ALA A 40 12.55 16.66 4.62
C ALA A 40 11.16 17.21 5.02
N ASN A 41 10.08 16.45 4.82
CA ASN A 41 8.69 16.89 5.00
C ASN A 41 7.89 16.10 6.06
N VAL A 42 8.54 15.59 7.11
CA VAL A 42 7.82 14.93 8.22
C VAL A 42 7.05 15.94 9.08
N ALA A 43 5.93 15.54 9.67
CA ALA A 43 5.14 16.43 10.52
C ALA A 43 5.57 16.34 11.99
N TYR A 44 5.72 17.49 12.67
CA TYR A 44 5.91 17.53 14.11
C TYR A 44 4.84 18.42 14.80
N PRO A 45 4.17 17.93 15.86
CA PRO A 45 4.20 16.55 16.34
C PRO A 45 3.54 15.59 15.32
N PRO A 46 3.74 14.26 15.44
CA PRO A 46 2.93 13.28 14.72
C PRO A 46 1.44 13.55 14.90
N ALA A 47 0.65 13.14 13.91
CA ALA A 47 -0.79 13.00 14.10
C ALA A 47 -1.05 11.94 15.19
N ILE A 48 -1.77 12.33 16.24
CA ILE A 48 -2.13 11.46 17.37
C ILE A 48 -3.62 11.16 17.29
N PHE A 49 -3.95 9.88 17.15
CA PHE A 49 -5.32 9.41 17.04
C PHE A 49 -5.78 8.70 18.32
N THR A 50 -7.08 8.72 18.59
CA THR A 50 -7.63 7.92 19.70
C THR A 50 -7.56 6.42 19.37
N GLY A 51 -7.39 5.58 20.41
CA GLY A 51 -7.43 4.13 20.23
C GLY A 51 -8.74 3.63 19.59
N THR A 52 -9.88 4.24 19.95
CA THR A 52 -11.18 3.95 19.32
C THR A 52 -11.20 4.26 17.84
N PHE A 53 -10.57 5.35 17.40
CA PHE A 53 -10.48 5.67 15.97
C PHE A 53 -9.59 4.68 15.23
N VAL A 54 -8.46 4.27 15.83
CA VAL A 54 -7.56 3.27 15.24
C VAL A 54 -8.27 1.92 15.09
N GLU A 55 -9.05 1.48 16.08
CA GLU A 55 -9.82 0.23 15.96
C GLU A 55 -10.92 0.34 14.90
N GLN A 56 -11.64 1.46 14.84
CA GLN A 56 -12.63 1.71 13.78
C GLN A 56 -11.99 1.66 12.39
N LEU A 57 -10.83 2.31 12.21
CA LEU A 57 -10.09 2.30 10.95
C LEU A 57 -9.69 0.87 10.55
N LYS A 58 -9.25 0.04 11.52
CA LYS A 58 -8.94 -1.37 11.29
C LYS A 58 -10.17 -2.15 10.86
N GLU A 59 -11.29 -2.05 11.58
CA GLU A 59 -12.54 -2.74 11.24
C GLU A 59 -13.08 -2.33 9.86
N ASP A 60 -12.93 -1.06 9.49
CA ASP A 60 -13.36 -0.54 8.18
C ASP A 60 -12.43 -1.00 7.05
N ALA A 61 -11.12 -1.03 7.30
CA ALA A 61 -10.13 -1.57 6.38
C ALA A 61 -10.37 -3.07 6.11
N GLU A 62 -10.53 -3.87 7.17
CA GLU A 62 -10.82 -5.31 7.07
C GLU A 62 -12.13 -5.57 6.31
N PHE A 63 -13.18 -4.80 6.62
CA PHE A 63 -14.45 -4.90 5.91
C PHE A 63 -14.30 -4.63 4.41
N LEU A 64 -13.65 -3.51 4.02
CA LEU A 64 -13.48 -3.17 2.61
C LEU A 64 -12.64 -4.19 1.86
N LEU A 65 -11.55 -4.67 2.46
CA LEU A 65 -10.72 -5.73 1.86
C LEU A 65 -11.55 -6.99 1.61
N ASN A 66 -12.34 -7.42 2.59
CA ASN A 66 -13.23 -8.57 2.44
C ASN A 66 -14.27 -8.36 1.34
N MET A 67 -14.85 -7.16 1.23
CA MET A 67 -15.80 -6.84 0.17
C MET A 67 -15.14 -6.94 -1.21
N VAL A 68 -14.01 -6.26 -1.42
CA VAL A 68 -13.27 -6.28 -2.69
C VAL A 68 -12.83 -7.70 -3.07
N PHE A 69 -12.26 -8.45 -2.13
CA PHE A 69 -11.80 -9.81 -2.39
C PHE A 69 -12.92 -10.83 -2.62
N SER A 70 -14.16 -10.48 -2.26
CA SER A 70 -15.36 -11.31 -2.49
C SER A 70 -16.04 -11.06 -3.83
N ILE A 71 -15.76 -9.95 -4.50
CA ILE A 71 -16.35 -9.57 -5.81
C ILE A 71 -16.28 -10.70 -6.83
N PRO A 72 -15.12 -11.37 -7.07
CA PRO A 72 -15.05 -12.43 -8.07
C PRO A 72 -16.09 -13.53 -7.83
N GLY A 73 -16.21 -14.00 -6.58
CA GLY A 73 -17.11 -15.08 -6.22
C GLY A 73 -18.58 -14.67 -6.20
N ARG A 74 -18.89 -13.45 -5.74
CA ARG A 74 -20.27 -12.96 -5.62
C ARG A 74 -20.89 -12.59 -6.95
N ILE A 75 -20.15 -11.86 -7.79
CA ILE A 75 -20.70 -11.17 -8.96
C ILE A 75 -20.36 -11.92 -10.25
N PHE A 76 -19.16 -12.48 -10.32
CA PHE A 76 -18.65 -13.13 -11.52
C PHE A 76 -18.61 -14.66 -11.41
N ASN A 77 -19.12 -15.26 -10.33
CA ASN A 77 -19.05 -16.71 -10.09
C ASN A 77 -17.61 -17.29 -10.19
N ASN A 78 -16.61 -16.50 -9.80
CA ASN A 78 -15.17 -16.74 -9.99
C ASN A 78 -14.71 -16.83 -11.45
N ASP A 79 -15.50 -16.34 -12.40
CA ASP A 79 -15.08 -16.10 -13.78
C ASP A 79 -14.19 -14.84 -13.83
N TYR A 80 -12.88 -15.06 -13.67
CA TYR A 80 -11.90 -13.99 -13.73
C TYR A 80 -11.76 -13.40 -15.15
N GLU A 81 -12.09 -14.13 -16.21
CA GLU A 81 -12.09 -13.59 -17.57
C GLU A 81 -13.19 -12.53 -17.71
N ALA A 82 -14.41 -12.86 -17.26
CA ALA A 82 -15.52 -11.93 -17.23
C ALA A 82 -15.22 -10.70 -16.35
N MET A 83 -14.60 -10.90 -15.19
CA MET A 83 -14.20 -9.81 -14.30
C MET A 83 -13.15 -8.89 -14.94
N ILE A 84 -12.07 -9.44 -15.48
CA ILE A 84 -11.00 -8.67 -16.15
C ILE A 84 -11.58 -7.88 -17.33
N LYS A 85 -12.45 -8.50 -18.13
CA LYS A 85 -13.16 -7.83 -19.23
C LYS A 85 -14.04 -6.69 -18.73
N TYR A 86 -14.79 -6.90 -17.64
CA TYR A 86 -15.62 -5.86 -17.03
C TYR A 86 -14.78 -4.69 -16.50
N GLN A 87 -13.61 -4.99 -15.92
CA GLN A 87 -12.66 -4.00 -15.43
C GLN A 87 -12.01 -3.17 -16.55
N GLY A 88 -12.11 -3.62 -17.81
CA GLY A 88 -11.74 -2.83 -18.98
C GLY A 88 -10.24 -2.79 -19.26
N TYR A 89 -9.51 -3.85 -18.91
CA TYR A 89 -8.13 -4.03 -19.38
C TYR A 89 -8.08 -4.10 -20.90
N LYS A 90 -6.94 -3.69 -21.49
CA LYS A 90 -6.68 -3.90 -22.92
C LYS A 90 -6.60 -5.40 -23.23
N PRO A 91 -6.94 -5.84 -24.45
CA PRO A 91 -6.95 -7.27 -24.79
C PRO A 91 -5.66 -8.01 -24.43
N GLU A 92 -4.50 -7.42 -24.72
CA GLU A 92 -3.18 -7.97 -24.42
C GLU A 92 -2.91 -8.09 -22.92
N ASP A 93 -3.32 -7.10 -22.12
CA ASP A 93 -3.21 -7.14 -20.66
C ASP A 93 -4.18 -8.16 -20.07
N ALA A 94 -5.38 -8.25 -20.63
CA ALA A 94 -6.42 -9.16 -20.17
C ALA A 94 -6.01 -10.63 -20.36
N GLU A 95 -5.46 -10.97 -21.52
CA GLU A 95 -4.92 -12.30 -21.81
C GLU A 95 -3.79 -12.67 -20.83
N TYR A 96 -2.85 -11.74 -20.62
CA TYR A 96 -1.75 -11.93 -19.68
C TYR A 96 -2.26 -12.15 -18.25
N LEU A 97 -3.14 -11.28 -17.76
CA LEU A 97 -3.70 -11.40 -16.41
C LEU A 97 -4.46 -12.71 -16.22
N TYR A 98 -5.30 -13.08 -17.19
CA TYR A 98 -6.08 -14.31 -17.13
C TYR A 98 -5.18 -15.56 -17.05
N LYS A 99 -4.11 -15.61 -17.84
CA LYS A 99 -3.10 -16.69 -17.79
C LYS A 99 -2.54 -16.90 -16.38
N HIS A 100 -2.43 -15.84 -15.58
CA HIS A 100 -1.88 -15.89 -14.22
C HIS A 100 -2.92 -16.01 -13.10
N CYS A 101 -4.21 -16.12 -13.41
CA CYS A 101 -5.29 -16.33 -12.44
C CYS A 101 -5.32 -17.76 -11.86
N THR A 102 -4.19 -18.31 -11.43
CA THR A 102 -4.13 -19.62 -10.76
C THR A 102 -4.57 -19.48 -9.30
N PRO A 103 -5.15 -20.53 -8.66
CA PRO A 103 -5.58 -20.45 -7.26
C PRO A 103 -4.47 -20.00 -6.29
N LYS A 104 -3.21 -20.41 -6.54
CA LYS A 104 -2.05 -20.04 -5.73
C LYS A 104 -1.74 -18.55 -5.86
N LEU A 105 -1.66 -18.03 -7.09
CA LEU A 105 -1.35 -16.63 -7.36
C LEU A 105 -2.49 -15.68 -6.92
N LEU A 106 -3.74 -16.11 -7.06
CA LEU A 106 -4.90 -15.36 -6.57
C LEU A 106 -4.97 -15.31 -5.04
N SER A 107 -4.61 -16.39 -4.35
CA SER A 107 -4.51 -16.42 -2.89
C SER A 107 -3.40 -15.48 -2.41
N GLN A 108 -2.24 -15.54 -3.08
CA GLN A 108 -1.09 -14.68 -2.76
C GLN A 108 -1.38 -13.20 -2.97
N ALA A 109 -2.08 -12.84 -4.06
CA ALA A 109 -2.44 -11.47 -4.38
C ALA A 109 -3.23 -10.76 -3.26
N LYS A 110 -3.92 -11.51 -2.39
CA LYS A 110 -4.75 -10.98 -1.31
C LYS A 110 -3.97 -10.74 0.00
N LEU A 111 -2.67 -11.07 0.03
CA LEU A 111 -1.88 -11.05 1.26
C LEU A 111 -1.33 -9.66 1.62
N LEU A 112 -1.11 -8.80 0.63
CA LEU A 112 -0.54 -7.46 0.81
C LEU A 112 -1.47 -6.41 0.22
N ALA A 113 -2.08 -5.63 1.11
CA ALA A 113 -2.97 -4.57 0.73
C ALA A 113 -2.94 -3.41 1.73
N ARG A 114 -3.19 -2.20 1.23
CA ARG A 114 -3.32 -0.97 2.00
C ARG A 114 -4.50 -0.14 1.46
N PRO A 115 -5.69 -0.22 2.06
CA PRO A 115 -6.74 0.72 1.77
C PRO A 115 -6.36 2.10 2.30
N ASP A 116 -6.38 3.11 1.44
CA ASP A 116 -6.04 4.48 1.83
C ASP A 116 -7.33 5.26 2.10
N PHE A 117 -7.45 5.81 3.32
CA PHE A 117 -8.66 6.51 3.78
C PHE A 117 -8.44 8.00 3.98
N LEU A 118 -9.49 8.77 3.70
CA LEU A 118 -9.62 10.18 4.05
C LEU A 118 -10.63 10.37 5.19
N PRO A 119 -10.23 11.05 6.27
CA PRO A 119 -11.14 11.68 7.21
C PRO A 119 -12.08 12.69 6.54
N THR A 120 -13.39 12.55 6.70
CA THR A 120 -14.40 13.54 6.30
C THR A 120 -15.33 13.90 7.46
N PRO A 121 -16.11 14.99 7.38
CA PRO A 121 -17.14 15.29 8.37
C PRO A 121 -18.13 14.14 8.60
N ASP A 122 -18.38 13.33 7.56
CA ASP A 122 -19.30 12.20 7.59
C ASP A 122 -18.63 10.87 7.96
N GLY A 123 -17.36 10.90 8.35
CA GLY A 123 -16.57 9.72 8.71
C GLY A 123 -15.48 9.37 7.71
N LEU A 124 -14.95 8.15 7.80
CA LEU A 124 -13.88 7.68 6.93
C LEU A 124 -14.41 7.37 5.52
N LYS A 125 -13.68 7.83 4.50
CA LYS A 125 -13.95 7.51 3.10
C LYS A 125 -12.71 6.92 2.43
N VAL A 126 -12.85 5.78 1.77
CA VAL A 126 -11.74 5.19 1.01
C VAL A 126 -11.44 6.03 -0.24
N ILE A 127 -10.16 6.27 -0.49
CA ILE A 127 -9.63 6.97 -1.67
C ILE A 127 -9.27 5.97 -2.77
N GLU A 128 -8.63 4.87 -2.37
CA GLU A 128 -8.18 3.78 -3.23
C GLU A 128 -7.83 2.52 -2.43
N MET A 129 -7.68 1.41 -3.15
CA MET A 129 -7.28 0.11 -2.63
C MET A 129 -5.92 -0.25 -3.23
N ASN A 130 -4.82 -0.08 -2.49
CA ASN A 130 -3.52 -0.53 -2.98
C ASN A 130 -3.38 -2.03 -2.69
N VAL A 131 -3.22 -2.87 -3.71
CA VAL A 131 -3.02 -4.32 -3.56
C VAL A 131 -1.78 -4.73 -4.34
N ALA A 132 -0.63 -4.69 -3.66
CA ALA A 132 0.68 -4.99 -4.25
C ALA A 132 1.75 -5.17 -3.16
N SER A 133 2.94 -5.63 -3.56
CA SER A 133 4.15 -5.61 -2.74
C SER A 133 4.81 -4.24 -2.66
N ALA A 134 4.58 -3.38 -3.64
CA ALA A 134 5.14 -2.03 -3.75
C ALA A 134 4.45 -1.05 -2.77
N ILE A 135 4.23 -1.47 -1.53
CA ILE A 135 3.62 -0.64 -0.48
C ILE A 135 4.73 0.18 0.17
N GLY A 136 4.76 1.48 -0.13
CA GLY A 136 5.66 2.42 0.54
C GLY A 136 5.31 2.66 2.01
N GLY A 137 6.25 3.23 2.77
CA GLY A 137 6.01 3.75 4.11
C GLY A 137 6.05 2.75 5.28
N ILE A 138 6.37 1.48 5.01
CA ILE A 138 6.38 0.37 5.99
C ILE A 138 7.29 0.66 7.22
N GLY A 139 8.37 1.42 7.05
CA GLY A 139 9.30 1.80 8.14
C GLY A 139 9.14 3.22 8.67
N ILE A 140 8.34 4.07 8.01
CA ILE A 140 8.25 5.49 8.34
C ILE A 140 7.52 5.70 9.67
N ALA A 141 6.41 4.99 9.89
CA ALA A 141 5.61 5.10 11.11
C ALA A 141 6.41 4.69 12.35
N ASP A 142 7.13 3.57 12.28
CA ASP A 142 7.97 3.04 13.36
C ASP A 142 9.04 4.07 13.74
N ARG A 143 9.74 4.63 12.75
CA ARG A 143 10.75 5.68 12.99
C ARG A 143 10.14 6.95 13.58
N HIS A 144 8.94 7.32 13.13
CA HIS A 144 8.21 8.48 13.66
C HIS A 144 7.88 8.32 15.13
N GLY A 145 7.44 7.13 15.53
CA GLY A 145 7.24 6.78 16.93
C GLY A 145 8.54 6.81 17.72
N GLU A 146 9.59 6.13 17.24
CA GLU A 146 10.89 6.04 17.92
C GLU A 146 11.56 7.40 18.17
N VAL A 147 11.49 8.32 17.20
CA VAL A 147 12.05 9.67 17.34
C VAL A 147 11.14 10.52 18.22
N PHE A 148 9.82 10.47 18.03
CA PHE A 148 8.87 11.25 18.82
C PHE A 148 8.96 10.93 20.31
N PHE A 149 9.09 9.65 20.70
CA PHE A 149 9.16 9.26 22.11
C PHE A 149 10.39 9.78 22.87
N ARG A 150 11.37 10.35 22.17
CA ARG A 150 12.56 10.95 22.80
C ARG A 150 12.38 12.45 23.09
N THR A 151 11.27 13.04 22.68
CA THR A 151 11.00 14.48 22.77
C THR A 151 10.53 14.89 24.17
N ASN A 152 10.67 16.17 24.50
CA ASN A 152 10.11 16.76 25.72
C ASN A 152 8.59 16.68 25.73
N LEU A 153 7.93 16.91 24.60
CA LEU A 153 6.48 16.80 24.46
C LEU A 153 6.00 15.39 24.81
N ALA A 154 6.61 14.33 24.24
CA ALA A 154 6.21 12.96 24.55
C ALA A 154 6.36 12.63 26.04
N ARG A 155 7.46 13.07 26.68
CA ARG A 155 7.67 12.90 28.13
C ARG A 155 6.67 13.71 28.97
N ALA A 156 6.27 14.89 28.51
CA ALA A 156 5.26 15.70 29.18
C ALA A 156 3.87 15.04 29.09
N MET A 157 3.53 14.48 27.93
CA MET A 157 2.29 13.73 27.72
C MET A 157 2.22 12.50 28.64
N GLU A 158 3.31 11.74 28.77
CA GLU A 158 3.40 10.60 29.69
C GLU A 158 3.17 11.03 31.15
N LYS A 159 3.79 12.13 31.59
CA LYS A 159 3.62 12.67 32.95
C LYS A 159 2.19 13.13 33.25
N GLU A 160 1.49 13.63 32.24
CA GLU A 160 0.08 14.01 32.31
C GLU A 160 -0.87 12.79 32.27
N GLY A 161 -0.32 11.57 32.09
CA GLY A 161 -1.11 10.34 32.00
C GLY A 161 -1.69 10.10 30.60
N ILE A 162 -1.22 10.82 29.57
CA ILE A 162 -1.59 10.59 28.18
C ILE A 162 -0.73 9.44 27.64
N ASN A 163 -1.31 8.24 27.64
CA ASN A 163 -0.65 7.04 27.11
C ASN A 163 -0.67 7.04 25.58
N ILE A 164 0.52 7.07 24.97
CA ILE A 164 0.71 7.05 23.51
C ILE A 164 1.50 5.80 23.14
N SER A 165 1.11 5.15 22.05
CA SER A 165 1.82 4.01 21.46
C SER A 165 1.79 4.12 19.93
N PHE A 166 2.65 3.36 19.25
CA PHE A 166 2.54 3.12 17.82
C PHE A 166 2.55 1.61 17.54
N ILE A 167 2.00 1.23 16.39
CA ILE A 167 2.04 -0.14 15.90
C ILE A 167 3.36 -0.33 15.14
N PRO A 168 4.21 -1.30 15.49
CA PRO A 168 5.48 -1.53 14.79
C PRO A 168 5.23 -2.22 13.44
N ILE A 169 4.89 -1.43 12.41
CA ILE A 169 4.49 -1.89 11.09
C ILE A 169 5.63 -2.68 10.44
N ALA A 170 6.87 -2.21 10.57
CA ALA A 170 8.03 -2.87 10.00
C ALA A 170 8.22 -4.27 10.56
N LYS A 171 8.04 -4.43 11.87
CA LYS A 171 8.10 -5.75 12.52
C LYS A 171 6.97 -6.66 12.03
N ASN A 172 5.75 -6.16 11.94
CA ASN A 172 4.61 -6.94 11.45
C ASN A 172 4.84 -7.42 10.01
N TRP A 173 5.45 -6.58 9.16
CA TRP A 173 5.85 -6.96 7.80
C TRP A 173 6.94 -8.02 7.78
N ALA A 174 7.96 -7.89 8.62
CA ALA A 174 9.00 -8.92 8.77
C ALA A 174 8.39 -10.27 9.19
N ASP A 175 7.56 -10.28 10.23
CA ASP A 175 6.88 -11.48 10.73
C ASP A 175 5.97 -12.09 9.65
N PHE A 176 5.30 -11.25 8.85
CA PHE A 176 4.53 -11.67 7.68
C PHE A 176 5.41 -12.40 6.65
N LEU A 177 6.56 -11.84 6.28
CA LEU A 177 7.47 -12.44 5.30
C LEU A 177 8.05 -13.76 5.79
N TYR A 178 8.43 -13.85 7.07
CA TYR A 178 8.83 -15.13 7.68
C TYR A 178 7.70 -16.16 7.58
N LYS A 179 6.48 -15.79 7.96
CA LYS A 179 5.32 -16.70 7.96
C LYS A 179 4.93 -17.18 6.57
N HIS A 180 5.02 -16.33 5.55
CA HIS A 180 4.48 -16.62 4.21
C HIS A 180 5.55 -16.93 3.14
N SER A 181 6.82 -17.04 3.52
CA SER A 181 7.91 -17.45 2.59
C SER A 181 7.97 -18.96 2.32
N GLY A 182 6.95 -19.72 2.71
CA GLY A 182 6.81 -21.15 2.42
C GLY A 182 7.95 -21.98 3.03
N ASN A 183 8.62 -22.79 2.20
CA ASN A 183 9.73 -23.66 2.60
C ASN A 183 10.94 -22.91 3.19
N ILE A 184 10.94 -21.58 3.09
CA ILE A 184 12.06 -20.72 3.50
C ILE A 184 11.81 -20.09 4.88
N SER A 185 10.61 -20.27 5.44
CA SER A 185 10.19 -19.73 6.75
C SER A 185 11.08 -20.13 7.93
N HIS A 186 11.86 -21.22 7.80
CA HIS A 186 12.76 -21.74 8.84
C HIS A 186 14.20 -21.23 8.75
N LYS A 187 14.56 -20.44 7.74
CA LYS A 187 15.93 -19.91 7.61
C LYS A 187 16.19 -18.80 8.62
N THR A 188 17.39 -18.80 9.19
CA THR A 188 17.81 -17.82 10.21
C THR A 188 18.05 -16.43 9.61
N ASN A 189 18.52 -16.33 8.36
CA ASN A 189 18.75 -15.06 7.64
C ASN A 189 18.36 -15.21 6.16
N PRO A 190 17.07 -15.26 5.81
CA PRO A 190 16.64 -15.41 4.43
C PRO A 190 17.07 -14.22 3.57
N VAL A 191 17.36 -14.48 2.30
CA VAL A 191 17.78 -13.47 1.33
C VAL A 191 16.57 -12.81 0.69
N VAL A 192 16.33 -11.54 1.03
CA VAL A 192 15.32 -10.70 0.37
C VAL A 192 15.99 -9.90 -0.75
N MET A 193 15.43 -10.00 -1.95
CA MET A 193 15.76 -9.14 -3.08
C MET A 193 14.63 -8.13 -3.29
N MET A 194 14.98 -6.84 -3.38
CA MET A 194 14.12 -5.83 -3.99
C MET A 194 14.51 -5.68 -5.46
N ALA A 195 13.65 -6.12 -6.36
CA ALA A 195 13.80 -5.96 -7.79
C ALA A 195 13.36 -4.55 -8.21
N LEU A 196 14.20 -3.90 -9.01
CA LEU A 196 14.02 -2.56 -9.56
C LEU A 196 13.80 -2.61 -11.07
N LEU A 197 13.16 -1.60 -11.65
CA LEU A 197 13.10 -1.46 -13.12
C LEU A 197 14.34 -0.78 -13.68
N SER A 198 14.93 0.13 -12.92
CA SER A 198 16.09 0.91 -13.37
C SER A 198 17.14 1.11 -12.27
N GLU A 199 18.39 1.38 -12.68
CA GLU A 199 19.46 1.74 -11.75
C GLU A 199 19.23 3.13 -11.12
N GLU A 200 18.44 4.01 -11.74
CA GLU A 200 18.08 5.33 -11.21
C GLU A 200 17.27 5.23 -9.90
N GLU A 201 16.60 4.11 -9.66
CA GLU A 201 15.92 3.84 -8.38
C GLU A 201 16.91 3.58 -7.23
N LEU A 202 18.19 3.34 -7.53
CA LEU A 202 19.27 3.26 -6.54
C LEU A 202 19.84 4.64 -6.19
N ASP A 203 19.50 5.69 -6.94
CA ASP A 203 19.98 7.03 -6.66
C ASP A 203 19.35 7.55 -5.38
N VAL A 204 20.15 7.66 -4.30
CA VAL A 204 19.75 8.19 -2.99
C VAL A 204 19.10 9.58 -3.06
N ASP A 205 19.24 10.26 -4.21
CA ASP A 205 18.62 11.53 -4.47
C ASP A 205 17.17 11.49 -4.94
N ASN A 206 16.69 10.32 -5.36
CA ASN A 206 15.36 10.05 -5.85
C ASN A 206 14.35 9.77 -4.70
N PHE A 207 13.09 10.20 -4.83
CA PHE A 207 12.04 9.85 -3.87
C PHE A 207 11.75 8.33 -3.85
N ASN A 208 11.86 7.65 -5.00
CA ASN A 208 11.68 6.20 -5.06
C ASN A 208 12.82 5.43 -4.35
N SER A 209 14.03 6.00 -4.33
CA SER A 209 15.13 5.40 -3.58
C SER A 209 14.95 5.56 -2.07
N PHE A 210 14.26 6.61 -1.62
CA PHE A 210 13.87 6.76 -0.21
C PHE A 210 12.93 5.64 0.24
N ILE A 211 11.89 5.32 -0.54
CA ILE A 211 10.97 4.22 -0.23
C ILE A 211 11.72 2.89 -0.21
N THR A 212 12.57 2.66 -1.21
CA THR A 212 13.44 1.48 -1.27
C THR A 212 14.33 1.42 -0.03
N TYR A 213 15.07 2.48 0.29
CA TYR A 213 15.95 2.59 1.46
C TYR A 213 15.22 2.17 2.74
N GLU A 214 14.01 2.69 2.96
CA GLU A 214 13.20 2.35 4.13
C GLU A 214 12.91 0.87 4.23
N VAL A 215 12.47 0.27 3.12
CA VAL A 215 12.18 -1.16 3.05
C VAL A 215 13.44 -1.97 3.36
N LEU A 216 14.58 -1.63 2.74
CA LEU A 216 15.81 -2.38 2.95
C LEU A 216 16.35 -2.22 4.38
N HIS A 217 16.26 -1.01 4.94
CA HIS A 217 16.73 -0.72 6.29
C HIS A 217 15.96 -1.56 7.31
N PHE A 218 14.63 -1.55 7.27
CA PHE A 218 13.83 -2.28 8.25
C PHE A 218 14.00 -3.79 8.13
N LEU A 219 14.07 -4.31 6.90
CA LEU A 219 14.28 -5.74 6.68
C LEU A 219 15.62 -6.20 7.28
N ARG A 220 16.69 -5.42 7.11
CA ARG A 220 17.99 -5.71 7.76
C ARG A 220 17.88 -5.72 9.28
N MET A 221 17.18 -4.75 9.85
CA MET A 221 16.94 -4.66 11.30
C MET A 221 16.15 -5.87 11.85
N ASN A 222 15.41 -6.58 10.99
CA ASN A 222 14.61 -7.76 11.34
C ASN A 222 15.24 -9.09 10.86
N GLY A 223 16.56 -9.12 10.65
CA GLY A 223 17.33 -10.36 10.41
C GLY A 223 17.38 -10.83 8.96
N PHE A 224 16.87 -10.06 8.00
CA PHE A 224 16.98 -10.43 6.59
C PHE A 224 18.34 -10.04 6.01
N LYS A 225 18.90 -10.89 5.14
CA LYS A 225 19.96 -10.47 4.22
C LYS A 225 19.31 -9.79 3.04
N VAL A 226 19.54 -8.48 2.88
CA VAL A 226 18.82 -7.68 1.88
C VAL A 226 19.73 -7.26 0.73
N MET A 227 19.26 -7.46 -0.50
CA MET A 227 19.93 -7.11 -1.74
C MET A 227 18.99 -6.33 -2.66
N THR A 228 19.56 -5.56 -3.59
CA THR A 228 18.83 -4.89 -4.67
C THR A 228 19.53 -5.11 -6.00
N ALA A 229 18.75 -5.17 -7.07
CA ALA A 229 19.24 -5.19 -8.44
C ALA A 229 18.10 -4.83 -9.40
N THR A 230 18.45 -4.38 -10.61
CA THR A 230 17.48 -4.35 -11.71
C THR A 230 17.06 -5.76 -12.09
N ILE A 231 15.80 -5.91 -12.49
CA ILE A 231 15.17 -7.23 -12.71
C ILE A 231 15.86 -8.07 -13.80
N ASP A 232 16.55 -7.42 -14.73
CA ASP A 232 17.30 -8.05 -15.84
C ASP A 232 18.59 -8.76 -15.42
N LYS A 233 19.06 -8.57 -14.17
CA LYS A 233 20.32 -9.16 -13.68
C LYS A 233 20.16 -10.55 -13.04
N PHE A 234 18.95 -11.10 -13.03
CA PHE A 234 18.68 -12.37 -12.35
C PHE A 234 19.06 -13.58 -13.20
N ASP A 235 19.74 -14.53 -12.55
CA ASP A 235 20.10 -15.82 -13.11
C ASP A 235 19.08 -16.87 -12.65
N PHE A 236 18.29 -17.41 -13.57
CA PHE A 236 17.28 -18.42 -13.29
C PHE A 236 17.86 -19.79 -13.57
N ARG A 237 17.90 -20.61 -12.53
CA ARG A 237 18.40 -22.00 -12.56
C ARG A 237 17.27 -22.92 -12.17
N HIS A 238 17.36 -24.21 -12.49
CA HIS A 238 16.30 -25.18 -12.20
C HIS A 238 15.80 -25.16 -10.74
N ASP A 239 16.69 -24.88 -9.79
CA ASP A 239 16.41 -24.92 -8.35
C ASP A 239 16.12 -23.55 -7.73
N GLY A 240 16.21 -22.44 -8.46
CA GLY A 240 16.11 -21.11 -7.85
C GLY A 240 16.42 -19.93 -8.74
N VAL A 241 16.24 -18.75 -8.18
CA VAL A 241 16.62 -17.47 -8.78
C VAL A 241 17.82 -16.92 -8.02
N TYR A 242 18.81 -16.43 -8.75
CA TYR A 242 20.12 -16.07 -8.22
C TYR A 242 20.52 -14.66 -8.64
N TYR A 243 21.27 -13.98 -7.78
CA TYR A 243 21.98 -12.75 -8.12
C TYR A 243 23.39 -12.81 -7.55
N LYS A 244 24.42 -12.60 -8.39
CA LYS A 244 25.85 -12.72 -8.03
C LYS A 244 26.14 -14.01 -7.23
N ASN A 245 25.63 -15.15 -7.72
CA ASN A 245 25.73 -16.48 -7.10
C ASN A 245 25.05 -16.64 -5.73
N THR A 246 24.31 -15.65 -5.25
CA THR A 246 23.48 -15.78 -4.04
C THR A 246 22.07 -16.21 -4.44
N LYS A 247 21.58 -17.33 -3.88
CA LYS A 247 20.19 -17.77 -4.05
C LYS A 247 19.27 -16.78 -3.35
N ILE A 248 18.24 -16.33 -4.05
CA ILE A 248 17.21 -15.42 -3.55
C ILE A 248 16.12 -16.26 -2.91
N ASP A 249 15.69 -15.88 -1.72
CA ASP A 249 14.63 -16.56 -0.99
C ASP A 249 13.28 -15.88 -1.17
N ILE A 250 13.28 -14.54 -1.03
CA ILE A 250 12.10 -13.70 -1.13
C ILE A 250 12.40 -12.62 -2.16
N MET A 251 11.47 -12.40 -3.09
CA MET A 251 11.54 -11.35 -4.09
C MET A 251 10.39 -10.38 -3.88
N LEU A 252 10.72 -9.10 -3.67
CA LEU A 252 9.79 -7.97 -3.66
C LEU A 252 10.06 -7.11 -4.89
N THR A 253 9.07 -6.35 -5.34
CA THR A 253 9.21 -5.39 -6.45
C THR A 253 9.00 -3.97 -5.96
N SER A 254 9.77 -3.02 -6.51
CA SER A 254 9.53 -1.59 -6.34
C SER A 254 8.47 -1.04 -7.31
N PHE A 255 8.02 -1.87 -8.23
CA PHE A 255 7.14 -1.51 -9.34
C PHE A 255 5.88 -2.37 -9.38
N ILE A 256 4.84 -1.88 -10.05
CA ILE A 256 3.59 -2.61 -10.29
C ILE A 256 3.51 -3.19 -11.71
N PHE A 257 2.46 -3.98 -11.97
CA PHE A 257 2.22 -4.63 -13.26
C PHE A 257 2.33 -3.69 -14.47
N MET A 258 1.71 -2.50 -14.40
CA MET A 258 1.71 -1.55 -15.51
C MET A 258 3.11 -1.07 -15.86
N GLU A 259 3.92 -0.79 -14.83
CA GLU A 259 5.31 -0.34 -15.01
C GLU A 259 6.18 -1.47 -15.56
N ALA A 260 5.97 -2.71 -15.09
CA ALA A 260 6.65 -3.89 -15.64
C ALA A 260 6.30 -4.13 -17.11
N ARG A 261 5.03 -3.94 -17.49
CA ARG A 261 4.56 -4.03 -18.88
C ARG A 261 5.21 -2.95 -19.73
N ASP A 262 5.14 -1.69 -19.28
CA ASP A 262 5.65 -0.55 -20.04
C ASP A 262 7.18 -0.59 -20.18
N ALA A 263 7.88 -1.17 -19.20
CA ALA A 263 9.30 -1.46 -19.26
C ALA A 263 9.66 -2.70 -20.09
N GLY A 264 8.67 -3.49 -20.54
CA GLY A 264 8.88 -4.67 -21.37
C GLY A 264 9.55 -5.85 -20.65
N VAL A 265 9.31 -6.02 -19.34
CA VAL A 265 9.96 -7.06 -18.51
C VAL A 265 9.00 -8.18 -18.05
N LEU A 266 7.84 -8.32 -18.69
CA LEU A 266 6.84 -9.33 -18.31
C LEU A 266 7.34 -10.78 -18.48
N ASP A 267 8.24 -11.05 -19.42
CA ASP A 267 8.86 -12.37 -19.58
C ASP A 267 9.71 -12.76 -18.37
N ILE A 268 10.36 -11.80 -17.73
CA ILE A 268 11.12 -11.99 -16.49
C ILE A 268 10.15 -12.23 -15.33
N CYS A 269 9.04 -11.46 -15.26
CA CYS A 269 7.97 -11.68 -14.29
C CYS A 269 7.36 -13.08 -14.41
N ASP A 270 7.14 -13.59 -15.62
CA ASP A 270 6.64 -14.96 -15.87
C ASP A 270 7.58 -16.00 -15.25
N ARG A 271 8.88 -15.87 -15.48
CA ARG A 271 9.87 -16.78 -14.90
C ARG A 271 9.90 -16.72 -13.37
N LEU A 272 9.73 -15.53 -12.79
CA LEU A 272 9.61 -15.38 -11.33
C LEU A 272 8.35 -16.07 -10.79
N LEU A 273 7.21 -15.92 -11.47
CA LEU A 273 5.96 -16.59 -11.11
C LEU A 273 6.08 -18.11 -11.21
N GLU A 274 6.69 -18.63 -12.27
CA GLU A 274 6.94 -20.07 -12.42
C GLU A 274 7.81 -20.62 -11.27
N HIS A 275 8.87 -19.91 -10.90
CA HIS A 275 9.72 -20.28 -9.76
C HIS A 275 8.96 -20.20 -8.44
N HIS A 276 8.08 -19.21 -8.28
CA HIS A 276 7.22 -19.09 -7.11
C HIS A 276 6.21 -20.24 -7.00
N GLU A 277 5.57 -20.61 -8.10
CA GLU A 277 4.63 -21.73 -8.15
C GLU A 277 5.31 -23.05 -7.79
N LYS A 278 6.55 -23.27 -8.25
CA LYS A 278 7.41 -24.40 -7.89
C LYS A 278 7.93 -24.37 -6.44
N GLY A 279 7.76 -23.25 -5.72
CA GLY A 279 8.26 -23.09 -4.35
C GLY A 279 9.77 -22.85 -4.26
N ASN A 280 10.40 -22.47 -5.38
CA ASN A 280 11.83 -22.16 -5.44
C ASN A 280 12.16 -20.77 -4.87
N ILE A 281 11.18 -19.85 -4.89
CA ILE A 281 11.24 -18.50 -4.30
C ILE A 281 9.86 -18.07 -3.75
N ALA A 282 9.83 -17.11 -2.83
CA ALA A 282 8.60 -16.39 -2.48
C ALA A 282 8.56 -15.05 -3.21
N PHE A 283 7.80 -14.95 -4.31
CA PHE A 283 7.73 -13.75 -5.13
C PHE A 283 6.47 -12.94 -4.85
N TYR A 284 6.62 -11.73 -4.32
CA TYR A 284 5.55 -10.76 -4.14
C TYR A 284 5.76 -9.62 -5.15
N GLY A 285 4.99 -9.66 -6.23
CA GLY A 285 5.08 -8.73 -7.36
C GLY A 285 4.35 -9.23 -8.62
N GLY A 286 3.45 -10.21 -8.47
CA GLY A 286 2.72 -10.80 -9.57
C GLY A 286 1.61 -9.88 -10.08
N ALA A 287 1.27 -10.02 -11.36
CA ALA A 287 0.26 -9.17 -12.00
C ALA A 287 -1.16 -9.35 -11.45
N THR A 288 -1.48 -10.51 -10.85
CA THR A 288 -2.82 -10.83 -10.34
C THR A 288 -3.34 -9.85 -9.29
N SER A 289 -2.46 -9.16 -8.57
CA SER A 289 -2.87 -8.19 -7.55
C SER A 289 -3.60 -6.97 -8.15
N THR A 290 -3.29 -6.62 -9.41
CA THR A 290 -3.95 -5.51 -10.12
C THR A 290 -5.45 -5.72 -10.30
N ILE A 291 -5.92 -6.98 -10.34
CA ILE A 291 -7.34 -7.33 -10.40
C ILE A 291 -8.07 -6.80 -9.16
N PHE A 292 -7.43 -6.81 -8.00
CA PHE A 292 -8.03 -6.34 -6.74
C PHE A 292 -7.78 -4.85 -6.49
N ASP A 293 -6.68 -4.30 -6.99
CA ASP A 293 -6.34 -2.87 -6.92
C ASP A 293 -7.24 -2.00 -7.83
N ASN A 294 -7.75 -2.58 -8.93
CA ASN A 294 -8.50 -1.85 -9.94
C ASN A 294 -9.69 -1.05 -9.35
N LYS A 295 -9.72 0.26 -9.63
CA LYS A 295 -10.70 1.20 -9.07
C LYS A 295 -12.16 0.89 -9.49
N VAL A 296 -12.36 0.09 -10.55
CA VAL A 296 -13.67 -0.45 -10.91
C VAL A 296 -14.27 -1.29 -9.78
N ASN A 297 -13.46 -1.88 -8.90
CA ASN A 297 -13.97 -2.60 -7.73
C ASN A 297 -14.76 -1.66 -6.79
N LEU A 298 -14.32 -0.41 -6.61
CA LEU A 298 -15.08 0.58 -5.83
C LEU A 298 -16.36 1.03 -6.57
N ALA A 299 -16.32 1.11 -7.90
CA ALA A 299 -17.50 1.37 -8.71
C ALA A 299 -18.55 0.26 -8.56
N ILE A 300 -18.12 -1.00 -8.57
CA ILE A 300 -18.98 -2.17 -8.32
C ILE A 300 -19.64 -2.06 -6.94
N LEU A 301 -18.86 -1.81 -5.88
CA LEU A 301 -19.38 -1.71 -4.51
C LEU A 301 -20.43 -0.60 -4.36
N SER A 302 -20.24 0.55 -5.02
CA SER A 302 -21.16 1.70 -4.92
C SER A 302 -22.28 1.73 -5.98
N SER A 303 -22.40 0.68 -6.80
CA SER A 303 -23.39 0.61 -7.88
C SER A 303 -24.72 0.03 -7.42
N ASP A 304 -25.81 0.59 -7.93
CA ASP A 304 -27.15 0.05 -7.72
C ASP A 304 -27.36 -1.27 -8.50
N GLU A 305 -26.68 -1.42 -9.65
CA GLU A 305 -26.71 -2.61 -10.51
C GLU A 305 -26.26 -3.88 -9.76
N PHE A 306 -25.21 -3.77 -8.95
CA PHE A 306 -24.68 -4.90 -8.18
C PHE A 306 -25.21 -4.97 -6.76
N SER A 307 -26.15 -4.10 -6.40
CA SER A 307 -26.59 -3.96 -5.01
C SER A 307 -27.21 -5.26 -4.48
N GLU A 308 -27.86 -6.09 -5.30
CA GLU A 308 -28.48 -7.34 -4.88
C GLU A 308 -27.50 -8.40 -4.36
N TYR A 309 -26.22 -8.30 -4.70
CA TYR A 309 -25.16 -9.21 -4.24
C TYR A 309 -24.66 -8.92 -2.81
N PHE A 310 -25.19 -7.88 -2.17
CA PHE A 310 -24.82 -7.44 -0.83
C PHE A 310 -26.03 -7.44 0.09
N SER A 311 -25.84 -7.88 1.33
CA SER A 311 -26.86 -7.81 2.37
C SER A 311 -27.15 -6.35 2.76
N PRO A 312 -28.31 -6.05 3.37
CA PRO A 312 -28.63 -4.68 3.79
C PRO A 312 -27.56 -4.03 4.69
N ALA A 313 -26.99 -4.80 5.63
CA ALA A 313 -25.93 -4.30 6.51
C ALA A 313 -24.62 -4.01 5.77
N GLU A 314 -24.26 -4.85 4.80
CA GLU A 314 -23.09 -4.61 3.94
C GLU A 314 -23.30 -3.34 3.10
N LYS A 315 -24.47 -3.16 2.49
CA LYS A 315 -24.79 -1.95 1.70
C LYS A 315 -24.65 -0.68 2.54
N GLU A 316 -25.17 -0.69 3.76
CA GLU A 316 -25.06 0.46 4.66
C GLU A 316 -23.60 0.79 4.96
N LYS A 317 -22.78 -0.23 5.29
CA LYS A 317 -21.35 -0.02 5.58
C LYS A 317 -20.56 0.39 4.34
N ILE A 318 -20.88 -0.18 3.17
CA ILE A 318 -20.31 0.24 1.88
C ILE A 318 -20.63 1.71 1.61
N HIS A 319 -21.88 2.15 1.74
CA HIS A 319 -22.27 3.55 1.52
C HIS A 319 -21.56 4.51 2.49
N LYS A 320 -21.32 4.07 3.73
CA LYS A 320 -20.55 4.85 4.71
C LYS A 320 -19.08 4.98 4.32
N LEU A 321 -18.45 3.95 3.74
CA LEU A 321 -17.01 3.93 3.50
C LEU A 321 -16.60 4.29 2.07
N VAL A 322 -17.41 3.95 1.07
CA VAL A 322 -17.11 4.12 -0.35
C VAL A 322 -17.87 5.34 -0.89
N PRO A 323 -17.15 6.40 -1.30
CA PRO A 323 -17.78 7.50 -2.04
C PRO A 323 -18.50 6.97 -3.29
N LYS A 324 -19.58 7.63 -3.73
CA LYS A 324 -20.25 7.25 -4.98
C LYS A 324 -19.22 7.24 -6.11
N THR A 325 -18.97 6.07 -6.66
CA THR A 325 -17.93 5.83 -7.65
C THR A 325 -18.60 5.24 -8.88
N VAL A 326 -18.35 5.84 -10.04
CA VAL A 326 -18.96 5.41 -11.29
C VAL A 326 -17.89 5.18 -12.34
N LYS A 327 -18.07 4.12 -13.13
CA LYS A 327 -17.24 3.91 -14.31
C LYS A 327 -17.67 4.90 -15.39
N LEU A 328 -16.73 5.69 -15.92
CA LEU A 328 -17.00 6.58 -17.03
C LEU A 328 -17.25 5.76 -18.31
N THR A 329 -18.33 6.08 -19.01
CA THR A 329 -18.74 5.45 -20.26
C THR A 329 -19.30 6.52 -21.20
N SER A 330 -19.47 6.20 -22.48
CA SER A 330 -20.16 7.10 -23.42
C SER A 330 -21.61 7.41 -23.03
N LYS A 331 -22.24 6.62 -22.16
CA LYS A 331 -23.64 6.78 -21.76
C LYS A 331 -23.83 7.79 -20.62
N ASN A 332 -22.81 8.01 -19.79
CA ASN A 332 -22.90 8.88 -18.59
C ASN A 332 -21.94 10.06 -18.64
N ILE A 333 -21.24 10.28 -19.77
CA ILE A 333 -20.27 11.37 -19.90
C ILE A 333 -20.91 12.74 -19.72
N ASP A 334 -22.08 12.98 -20.29
CA ASP A 334 -22.75 14.29 -20.22
C ASP A 334 -23.14 14.64 -18.77
N GLU A 335 -23.62 13.66 -18.00
CA GLU A 335 -23.95 13.81 -16.59
C GLU A 335 -22.69 14.08 -15.74
N ILE A 336 -21.61 13.34 -15.99
CA ILE A 336 -20.34 13.50 -15.29
C ILE A 336 -19.72 14.88 -15.57
N VAL A 337 -19.78 15.35 -16.82
CA VAL A 337 -19.29 16.68 -17.21
C VAL A 337 -20.11 17.78 -16.55
N ALA A 338 -21.44 17.61 -16.46
CA ALA A 338 -22.31 18.57 -15.78
C ALA A 338 -22.04 18.67 -14.26
N GLY A 339 -21.71 17.55 -13.61
CA GLY A 339 -21.43 17.46 -12.17
C GLY A 339 -19.95 17.56 -11.77
N LYS A 340 -19.06 17.87 -12.72
CA LYS A 340 -17.62 17.66 -12.57
C LYS A 340 -16.95 18.32 -11.37
N GLU A 341 -17.47 19.44 -10.88
CA GLU A 341 -16.87 20.20 -9.76
C GLU A 341 -16.79 19.38 -8.47
N GLY A 342 -17.69 18.43 -8.27
CA GLY A 342 -17.71 17.52 -7.12
C GLY A 342 -17.00 16.18 -7.36
N LEU A 343 -16.32 16.00 -8.50
CA LEU A 343 -15.79 14.72 -8.93
C LEU A 343 -14.27 14.70 -9.02
N VAL A 344 -13.72 13.50 -8.86
CA VAL A 344 -12.32 13.17 -9.13
C VAL A 344 -12.31 12.08 -10.19
N LEU A 345 -11.77 12.40 -11.36
CA LEU A 345 -11.54 11.43 -12.42
C LEU A 345 -10.17 10.77 -12.23
N LYS A 346 -10.16 9.45 -12.28
CA LYS A 346 -8.95 8.63 -12.15
C LYS A 346 -8.95 7.56 -13.23
N ASN A 347 -7.78 7.24 -13.77
CA ASN A 347 -7.61 6.01 -14.54
C ASN A 347 -7.91 4.79 -13.68
N CYS A 348 -8.54 3.76 -14.27
CA CYS A 348 -8.95 2.55 -13.56
C CYS A 348 -7.74 1.80 -12.97
N ILE A 349 -6.61 1.88 -13.67
CA ILE A 349 -5.33 1.26 -13.34
C ILE A 349 -4.27 2.34 -13.52
N SER A 350 -3.77 2.90 -12.42
CA SER A 350 -2.66 3.85 -12.40
C SER A 350 -2.11 3.99 -10.99
N PHE A 351 -0.86 4.45 -10.90
CA PHE A 351 -0.13 4.67 -9.65
C PHE A 351 0.28 6.14 -9.49
N GLY A 352 0.48 6.57 -8.24
CA GLY A 352 1.19 7.82 -7.93
C GLY A 352 0.47 9.13 -8.28
N GLY A 353 -0.84 9.11 -8.52
CA GLY A 353 -1.64 10.32 -8.70
C GLY A 353 -1.43 11.07 -10.03
N GLN A 354 -0.62 10.56 -10.96
CA GLN A 354 -0.26 11.25 -12.21
C GLN A 354 -1.47 11.45 -13.15
N ASP A 355 -2.45 10.55 -13.08
CA ASP A 355 -3.67 10.57 -13.91
C ASP A 355 -4.91 10.99 -13.11
N VAL A 356 -4.74 11.85 -12.10
CA VAL A 356 -5.85 12.33 -11.27
C VAL A 356 -6.26 13.72 -11.71
N ILE A 357 -7.50 13.83 -12.18
CA ILE A 357 -8.10 15.10 -12.60
C ILE A 357 -9.21 15.45 -11.61
N ILE A 358 -9.14 16.65 -11.03
CA ILE A 358 -10.08 17.09 -9.99
C ILE A 358 -10.95 18.23 -10.52
N GLY A 359 -12.26 18.11 -10.31
CA GLY A 359 -13.18 19.24 -10.42
C GLY A 359 -13.27 19.81 -11.83
N LYS A 360 -13.10 21.14 -11.90
CA LYS A 360 -13.15 21.93 -13.14
C LYS A 360 -12.19 21.46 -14.24
N ASN A 361 -11.12 20.76 -13.88
CA ASN A 361 -10.11 20.26 -14.82
C ASN A 361 -10.58 19.02 -15.59
N CYS A 362 -11.70 18.40 -15.20
CA CYS A 362 -12.38 17.35 -15.98
C CYS A 362 -13.06 18.02 -17.20
N SER A 363 -12.31 18.30 -18.26
CA SER A 363 -12.82 18.96 -19.48
C SER A 363 -13.27 17.96 -20.52
#